data_AF-A0A2I1HKC2-F1
#
_entry.id   AF-A0A2I1HKC2-F1
#
_cell.length_a   1.000
_cell.length_b   1.000
_cell.length_c   1.000
_cell.angle_alpha   90.00
_cell.angle_beta   90.00
_cell.angle_gamma   90.00
#
_symmetry.space_group_name_H-M   'P 1'
#
loop_
_entity.id
_entity.type
_entity.pdbx_description
1 polymer ?
#
loop_
_entity_poly.entity_id
_entity_poly.type
_entity_poly.pdbx_seq_one_letter_code
_entity_poly.pdbx_strand_id
1 'polypeptide(L)'
;MVKVNFRQNNGPCAVCGRQISGEKYRKLSENLFTKAIKSPAAQQLTFELKLNDQLCQLHYNNFVVYDRGIANKTRNKRKNSDLSYYPKDTKRVSLSQEAYDELIHQIEDLELQLNQMEKQLNDFSEFFSDQIGRITNILYRYFHEKNLFVWNATEFEELIENHDVQVKGFFNMIFQSMNPQSKNSQTRQLLKQKVMLLCYQIAAMRNKQVSGTKTAIGLFLINSGASVTCINTLANMGICSTYQTLYNKLENIANNHQLSVQKYIHRQVS
;
A
#
# COMPACT_ATOMS: atom_id res chain seq x y z
N MET A 1 48.55 26.77 -54.56
CA MET A 1 48.11 25.92 -55.69
C MET A 1 47.49 24.64 -55.14
N VAL A 2 46.16 24.55 -55.12
CA VAL A 2 45.44 23.35 -54.65
C VAL A 2 45.53 22.30 -55.75
N LYS A 3 46.19 21.17 -55.47
CA LYS A 3 46.19 19.99 -56.35
C LYS A 3 44.76 19.50 -56.48
N VAL A 4 44.11 19.78 -57.61
CA VAL A 4 42.86 19.14 -57.98
C VAL A 4 43.19 17.66 -58.22
N ASN A 5 42.89 16.81 -57.23
CA ASN A 5 42.94 15.37 -57.41
C ASN A 5 41.84 15.01 -58.42
N PHE A 6 42.23 14.82 -59.67
CA PHE A 6 41.38 14.16 -60.66
C PHE A 6 40.94 12.83 -60.05
N ARG A 7 39.63 12.67 -59.81
CA ARG A 7 39.09 11.38 -59.38
C ARG A 7 39.34 10.40 -60.52
N GLN A 8 40.29 9.50 -60.32
CA GLN A 8 40.50 8.36 -61.20
C GLN A 8 39.35 7.38 -60.94
N ASN A 9 38.79 6.82 -62.01
CA ASN A 9 37.66 5.88 -62.04
C ASN A 9 36.28 6.57 -61.92
N ASN A 10 35.80 7.10 -63.05
CA ASN A 10 34.50 7.78 -63.17
C ASN A 10 33.35 6.84 -63.53
N GLY A 11 33.55 5.51 -63.49
CA GLY A 11 32.59 4.54 -64.03
C GLY A 11 32.67 4.46 -65.57
N PRO A 12 31.75 3.73 -66.22
CA PRO A 12 30.63 2.98 -65.63
C PRO A 12 31.06 1.69 -64.91
N CYS A 13 30.18 1.13 -64.10
CA CYS A 13 30.39 -0.20 -63.53
C CYS A 13 30.26 -1.29 -64.59
N ALA A 14 31.24 -2.19 -64.71
CA ALA A 14 31.22 -3.30 -65.67
C ALA A 14 30.05 -4.28 -65.50
N VAL A 15 29.49 -4.37 -64.29
CA VAL A 15 28.42 -5.32 -63.95
C VAL A 15 27.02 -4.79 -64.24
N CYS A 16 26.75 -3.54 -63.87
CA CYS A 16 25.42 -2.94 -64.00
C CYS A 16 25.33 -1.79 -64.99
N GLY A 17 26.43 -1.43 -65.64
CA GLY A 17 26.51 -0.33 -66.61
C GLY A 17 26.27 1.07 -66.05
N ARG A 18 26.00 1.22 -64.74
CA ARG A 18 25.63 2.51 -64.14
C ARG A 18 26.84 3.42 -63.96
N GLN A 19 26.63 4.70 -64.24
CA GLN A 19 27.58 5.80 -63.99
C GLN A 19 26.88 6.91 -63.19
N ILE A 20 26.93 6.80 -61.87
CA ILE A 20 26.33 7.76 -60.92
C ILE A 20 27.35 8.82 -60.54
N SER A 21 27.00 10.10 -60.72
CA SER A 21 27.83 11.24 -60.30
C SER A 21 28.02 11.23 -58.78
N GLY A 22 29.28 11.25 -58.33
CA GLY A 22 29.64 11.23 -56.91
C GLY A 22 29.94 9.86 -56.31
N GLU A 23 29.57 8.76 -56.98
CA GLU A 23 29.94 7.41 -56.56
C GLU A 23 31.42 7.12 -56.82
N LYS A 24 32.07 6.38 -55.92
CA LYS A 24 33.46 5.95 -56.10
C LYS A 24 33.49 4.61 -56.81
N TYR A 25 34.04 4.60 -58.02
CA TYR A 25 34.30 3.36 -58.75
C TYR A 25 35.69 2.84 -58.41
N ARG A 26 35.82 1.52 -58.29
CA ARG A 26 37.09 0.86 -57.98
C ARG A 26 37.52 0.02 -59.17
N LYS A 27 38.68 0.36 -59.72
CA LYS A 27 39.32 -0.40 -60.78
C LYS A 27 39.86 -1.72 -60.26
N LEU A 28 39.61 -2.81 -60.97
CA LEU A 28 40.15 -4.13 -60.68
C LEU A 28 41.61 -4.20 -61.11
N SER A 29 42.52 -3.95 -60.16
CA SER A 29 43.92 -4.32 -60.30
C SER A 29 44.08 -5.84 -60.25
N GLU A 30 45.22 -6.37 -60.66
CA GLU A 30 45.50 -7.81 -60.78
C GLU A 30 45.15 -8.61 -59.50
N ASN A 31 45.52 -8.08 -58.33
CA ASN A 31 45.19 -8.67 -57.04
C ASN A 31 43.67 -8.66 -56.75
N LEU A 32 42.98 -7.57 -57.09
CA LEU A 32 41.54 -7.43 -56.87
C LEU A 32 40.74 -8.28 -57.85
N PHE A 33 41.23 -8.42 -59.08
CA PHE A 33 40.64 -9.27 -60.12
C PHE A 33 40.71 -10.75 -59.74
N THR A 34 41.88 -11.23 -59.33
CA THR A 34 42.06 -12.59 -58.82
C THR A 34 41.15 -12.88 -57.62
N LYS A 35 40.92 -11.88 -56.76
CA LYS A 35 39.99 -12.02 -55.64
C LYS A 35 38.53 -12.02 -56.08
N ALA A 36 38.17 -11.19 -57.06
CA ALA A 36 36.82 -11.10 -57.61
C ALA A 36 36.35 -12.41 -58.23
N ILE A 37 37.17 -13.05 -59.07
CA ILE A 37 36.84 -14.33 -59.74
C ILE A 37 36.57 -15.46 -58.74
N LYS A 38 37.25 -15.45 -57.58
CA LYS A 38 37.06 -16.46 -56.53
C LYS A 38 35.72 -16.33 -55.78
N SER A 39 34.99 -15.22 -55.95
CA SER A 39 33.72 -15.03 -55.25
C SER A 39 32.59 -15.89 -55.84
N PRO A 40 31.69 -16.44 -55.01
CA PRO A 40 30.52 -17.18 -55.51
C PRO A 40 29.62 -16.34 -56.41
N ALA A 41 29.51 -15.04 -56.11
CA ALA A 41 28.71 -14.12 -56.90
C ALA A 41 29.31 -13.89 -58.31
N ALA A 42 30.63 -13.92 -58.47
CA ALA A 42 31.26 -13.78 -59.78
C ALA A 42 31.07 -15.01 -60.66
N GLN A 43 30.98 -16.21 -60.06
CA GLN A 43 30.70 -17.46 -60.78
C GLN A 43 29.28 -17.52 -61.38
N GLN A 44 28.37 -16.68 -60.88
CA GLN A 44 26.98 -16.59 -61.33
C GLN A 44 26.75 -15.47 -62.34
N LEU A 45 27.80 -14.72 -62.71
CA LEU A 45 27.69 -13.66 -63.70
C LEU A 45 27.54 -14.25 -65.10
N THR A 46 26.60 -13.70 -65.87
CA THR A 46 26.40 -14.03 -67.29
C THR A 46 27.43 -13.38 -68.20
N PHE A 47 28.28 -12.50 -67.67
CA PHE A 47 29.33 -11.80 -68.40
C PHE A 47 30.69 -12.02 -67.70
N GLU A 48 31.76 -12.03 -68.49
CA GLU A 48 33.12 -12.22 -67.99
C GLU A 48 33.75 -10.88 -67.56
N LEU A 49 34.10 -10.78 -66.27
CA LEU A 49 34.87 -9.64 -65.75
C LEU A 49 36.29 -9.65 -66.34
N LYS A 50 36.82 -8.47 -66.67
CA LYS A 50 38.18 -8.31 -67.20
C LYS A 50 39.09 -7.53 -66.26
N LEU A 51 40.40 -7.74 -66.41
CA LEU A 51 41.41 -6.93 -65.74
C LEU A 51 41.21 -5.46 -66.12
N ASN A 52 41.32 -4.55 -65.14
CA ASN A 52 41.07 -3.11 -65.27
C ASN A 52 39.60 -2.66 -65.35
N ASP A 53 38.64 -3.58 -65.27
CA ASP A 53 37.22 -3.21 -65.16
C ASP A 53 36.94 -2.39 -63.90
N GLN A 54 35.95 -1.50 -63.98
CA GLN A 54 35.55 -0.67 -62.85
C GLN A 54 34.28 -1.22 -62.21
N LEU A 55 34.27 -1.31 -60.88
CA LEU A 55 33.12 -1.74 -60.11
C LEU A 55 32.57 -0.60 -59.26
N CYS A 56 31.24 -0.47 -59.20
CA CYS A 56 30.58 0.37 -58.21
C CYS A 56 30.77 -0.22 -56.81
N GLN A 57 30.44 0.54 -55.76
CA GLN A 57 30.76 0.14 -54.39
C GLN A 57 30.04 -1.15 -53.97
N LEU A 58 28.80 -1.35 -54.44
CA LEU A 58 28.02 -2.55 -54.19
C LEU A 58 28.68 -3.79 -54.80
N HIS A 59 28.98 -3.75 -56.10
CA HIS A 59 29.61 -4.86 -56.81
C HIS A 59 31.01 -5.16 -56.29
N TYR A 60 31.78 -4.12 -55.95
CA TYR A 60 33.08 -4.33 -55.32
C TYR A 60 32.95 -5.10 -54.00
N ASN A 61 31.97 -4.77 -53.16
CA ASN A 61 31.76 -5.49 -51.91
C ASN A 61 31.34 -6.95 -52.16
N ASN A 62 30.47 -7.19 -53.13
CA ASN A 62 29.96 -8.52 -53.45
C ASN A 62 31.02 -9.43 -54.09
N PHE A 63 31.92 -8.90 -54.92
CA PHE A 63 32.91 -9.73 -55.62
C PHE A 63 34.27 -9.74 -54.92
N VAL A 64 34.73 -8.64 -54.33
CA VAL A 64 36.09 -8.55 -53.77
C VAL A 64 36.11 -8.71 -52.25
N VAL A 65 35.01 -8.38 -51.57
CA VAL A 65 34.94 -8.28 -50.10
C VAL A 65 33.97 -9.32 -49.49
N TYR A 66 33.57 -10.31 -50.28
CA TYR A 66 32.58 -11.34 -49.90
C TYR A 66 32.95 -12.15 -48.65
N ASP A 67 34.23 -12.22 -48.31
CA ASP A 67 34.79 -12.99 -47.20
C ASP A 67 34.72 -12.28 -45.84
N ARG A 68 34.53 -10.95 -45.80
CA ARG A 68 34.55 -10.18 -44.53
C ARG A 68 33.45 -10.57 -43.54
N GLY A 69 32.32 -11.11 -44.01
CA GLY A 69 31.24 -11.62 -43.15
C GLY A 69 31.40 -13.07 -42.71
N ILE A 70 32.23 -13.86 -43.41
CA ILE A 70 32.41 -15.30 -43.17
C ILE A 70 33.44 -15.50 -42.05
N ALA A 71 34.53 -14.74 -42.05
CA ALA A 71 35.57 -14.81 -41.01
C ALA A 71 35.06 -14.35 -39.62
N ASN A 72 34.03 -13.52 -39.56
CA ASN A 72 33.43 -13.04 -38.30
C ASN A 72 32.39 -14.00 -37.70
N LYS A 73 31.82 -14.93 -38.49
CA LYS A 73 30.86 -15.94 -37.99
C LYS A 73 31.54 -17.02 -37.15
N THR A 74 32.77 -17.42 -37.48
CA THR A 74 33.53 -18.41 -36.70
C THR A 74 34.07 -17.86 -35.38
N ARG A 75 34.21 -16.53 -35.22
CA ARG A 75 34.63 -15.89 -33.96
C ARG A 75 33.49 -15.45 -33.06
N ASN A 76 32.24 -15.40 -33.55
CA ASN A 76 31.07 -15.01 -32.78
C ASN A 76 30.21 -16.21 -32.37
N LYS A 77 30.75 -17.09 -31.50
CA LYS A 77 29.92 -17.62 -30.41
C LYS A 77 29.67 -16.47 -29.44
N ARG A 78 28.76 -15.56 -29.77
CA ARG A 78 28.28 -14.49 -28.87
C ARG A 78 26.88 -14.90 -28.43
N LYS A 79 26.72 -15.22 -27.14
CA LYS A 79 26.34 -14.25 -26.09
C LYS A 79 25.10 -13.49 -26.55
N ASN A 80 23.95 -13.89 -26.00
CA ASN A 80 22.72 -13.10 -25.96
C ASN A 80 23.10 -11.68 -25.51
N SER A 81 23.22 -10.74 -26.45
CA SER A 81 23.32 -9.33 -26.13
C SER A 81 21.89 -8.80 -26.10
N ASP A 82 21.39 -8.61 -24.90
CA ASP A 82 20.17 -7.85 -24.63
C ASP A 82 20.25 -6.47 -25.31
N LEU A 83 19.15 -6.08 -25.96
CA LEU A 83 19.02 -4.88 -26.79
C LEU A 83 18.41 -3.70 -26.01
N SER A 84 18.52 -3.68 -24.69
CA SER A 84 18.03 -2.59 -23.85
C SER A 84 18.85 -1.31 -24.05
N TYR A 85 18.14 -0.19 -24.28
CA TYR A 85 18.70 1.16 -24.44
C TYR A 85 19.06 1.73 -23.06
N TYR A 86 20.32 2.14 -22.87
CA TYR A 86 20.77 2.82 -21.65
C TYR A 86 21.38 4.20 -21.95
N PRO A 87 21.06 5.23 -21.15
CA PRO A 87 21.65 6.55 -21.25
C PRO A 87 23.14 6.54 -20.92
N LYS A 88 23.90 7.39 -21.63
CA LYS A 88 25.36 7.28 -21.88
C LYS A 88 26.31 7.39 -20.68
N ASP A 89 25.83 7.63 -19.46
CA ASP A 89 26.70 8.01 -18.32
C ASP A 89 26.48 7.19 -17.03
N THR A 90 25.79 6.05 -17.09
CA THR A 90 25.62 5.18 -15.92
C THR A 90 26.65 4.05 -15.91
N LYS A 91 27.39 3.89 -14.79
CA LYS A 91 28.27 2.73 -14.59
C LYS A 91 27.41 1.46 -14.69
N ARG A 92 27.79 0.52 -15.54
CA ARG A 92 27.16 -0.80 -15.62
C ARG A 92 27.25 -1.46 -14.25
N VAL A 93 26.11 -1.63 -13.58
CA VAL A 93 25.99 -2.53 -12.44
C VAL A 93 25.81 -3.93 -13.03
N SER A 94 26.86 -4.75 -13.00
CA SER A 94 26.75 -6.17 -13.34
C SER A 94 26.61 -6.95 -12.04
N LEU A 95 25.41 -7.42 -11.76
CA LEU A 95 25.15 -8.44 -10.73
C LEU A 95 25.41 -9.82 -11.35
N SER A 96 25.88 -10.77 -10.53
CA SER A 96 25.87 -12.17 -10.94
C SER A 96 24.44 -12.67 -10.99
N GLN A 97 24.17 -13.71 -11.78
CA GLN A 97 22.82 -14.27 -11.88
C GLN A 97 22.34 -14.76 -10.51
N GLU A 98 23.24 -15.36 -9.73
CA GLU A 98 22.95 -15.87 -8.39
C GLU A 98 22.54 -14.72 -7.44
N ALA A 99 23.25 -13.59 -7.49
CA ALA A 99 22.91 -12.43 -6.66
C ALA A 99 21.58 -11.79 -7.07
N TYR A 100 21.23 -11.83 -8.35
CA TYR A 100 19.92 -11.37 -8.82
C TYR A 100 18.80 -12.29 -8.34
N ASP A 101 18.97 -13.60 -8.48
CA ASP A 101 17.97 -14.59 -8.05
C ASP A 101 17.77 -14.56 -6.53
N GLU A 102 18.83 -14.36 -5.74
CA GLU A 102 18.75 -14.14 -4.29
C GLU A 102 17.94 -12.89 -3.93
N LEU A 103 18.16 -11.78 -4.64
CA LEU A 103 17.40 -10.53 -4.44
C LEU A 103 15.92 -10.71 -4.76
N ILE A 104 15.59 -11.45 -5.82
CA ILE A 104 14.19 -11.75 -6.17
C ILE A 104 13.54 -12.58 -5.06
N HIS A 105 14.20 -13.63 -4.58
CA HIS A 105 13.65 -14.43 -3.47
C HIS A 105 13.46 -13.63 -2.18
N GLN A 106 14.36 -12.70 -1.86
CA GLN A 106 14.17 -11.81 -0.70
C GLN A 106 12.96 -10.90 -0.86
N ILE A 107 12.72 -10.37 -2.07
CA ILE A 107 11.53 -9.56 -2.36
C ILE A 107 10.26 -10.40 -2.20
N GLU A 108 10.23 -11.60 -2.75
CA GLU A 108 9.10 -12.53 -2.63
C GLU A 108 8.79 -12.90 -1.17
N ASP A 109 9.82 -13.16 -0.34
CA ASP A 109 9.63 -13.45 1.08
C ASP A 109 9.09 -12.23 1.84
N LEU A 110 9.60 -11.03 1.56
CA LEU A 110 9.10 -9.79 2.16
C LEU A 110 7.64 -9.52 1.77
N GLU A 111 7.28 -9.74 0.51
CA GLU A 111 5.89 -9.63 0.03
C GLU A 111 4.97 -10.61 0.75
N LEU A 112 5.43 -11.84 0.98
CA LEU A 112 4.67 -12.84 1.74
C LEU A 112 4.47 -12.41 3.20
N GLN A 113 5.51 -11.89 3.86
CA GLN A 113 5.41 -11.39 5.24
C GLN A 113 4.45 -10.20 5.34
N LEU A 114 4.49 -9.26 4.39
CA LEU A 114 3.57 -8.13 4.34
C LEU A 114 2.11 -8.58 4.20
N ASN A 115 1.84 -9.51 3.29
CA ASN A 115 0.50 -10.06 3.08
C ASN A 115 -0.02 -10.80 4.33
N GLN A 116 0.86 -11.51 5.05
CA GLN A 116 0.49 -12.18 6.31
C GLN A 116 0.16 -11.17 7.41
N MET A 117 0.96 -10.11 7.55
CA MET A 117 0.70 -9.03 8.51
C MET A 117 -0.61 -8.30 8.22
N GLU A 118 -0.88 -7.99 6.94
CA GLU A 118 -2.12 -7.34 6.53
C GLU A 118 -3.33 -8.22 6.86
N LYS A 119 -3.23 -9.52 6.60
CA LYS A 119 -4.28 -10.48 6.99
C LYS A 119 -4.51 -10.49 8.51
N GLN A 120 -3.45 -10.58 9.31
CA GLN A 120 -3.56 -10.57 10.78
C GLN A 120 -4.21 -9.28 11.29
N LEU A 121 -3.92 -8.14 10.67
CA LEU A 121 -4.51 -6.85 11.02
C LEU A 121 -6.00 -6.81 10.70
N ASN A 122 -6.41 -7.37 9.56
CA ASN A 122 -7.82 -7.49 9.20
C ASN A 122 -8.57 -8.43 10.14
N ASP A 123 -7.99 -9.59 10.45
CA ASP A 123 -8.56 -10.56 11.40
C ASP A 123 -8.73 -9.93 12.79
N PHE A 124 -7.76 -9.13 13.25
CA PHE A 124 -7.87 -8.39 14.50
C PHE A 124 -8.97 -7.30 14.46
N SER A 125 -9.07 -6.55 13.37
CA SER A 125 -10.08 -5.50 13.20
C SER A 125 -11.49 -6.08 13.24
N GLU A 126 -11.70 -7.22 12.56
CA GLU A 126 -12.97 -7.95 12.58
C GLU A 126 -13.28 -8.47 13.98
N PHE A 127 -12.31 -9.14 14.63
CA PHE A 127 -12.44 -9.58 16.02
C PHE A 127 -12.81 -8.41 16.94
N PHE A 128 -12.07 -7.31 16.92
CA PHE A 128 -12.32 -6.16 17.79
C PHE A 128 -13.72 -5.57 17.55
N SER A 129 -14.13 -5.45 16.29
CA SER A 129 -15.45 -4.93 15.92
C SER A 129 -16.58 -5.83 16.41
N ASP A 130 -16.42 -7.15 16.29
CA ASP A 130 -17.38 -8.14 16.80
C ASP A 130 -17.51 -8.06 18.33
N GLN A 131 -16.38 -7.99 19.04
CA GLN A 131 -16.34 -7.87 20.51
C GLN A 131 -17.04 -6.61 21.02
N ILE A 132 -16.78 -5.46 20.38
CA ILE A 132 -17.53 -4.24 20.63
C ILE A 132 -19.01 -4.46 20.34
N GLY A 133 -19.35 -5.09 19.21
CA GLY A 133 -20.72 -5.40 18.83
C GLY A 133 -21.49 -6.16 19.92
N ARG A 134 -20.84 -7.16 20.52
CA ARG A 134 -21.40 -7.98 21.60
C ARG A 134 -21.60 -7.21 22.89
N ILE A 135 -20.55 -6.57 23.40
CA ILE A 135 -20.62 -5.80 24.65
C ILE A 135 -21.71 -4.73 24.57
N THR A 136 -21.75 -3.99 23.46
CA THR A 136 -22.74 -2.93 23.30
C THR A 136 -24.18 -3.46 23.28
N ASN A 137 -24.42 -4.64 22.71
CA ASN A 137 -25.72 -5.31 22.75
C ASN A 137 -26.09 -5.80 24.16
N ILE A 138 -25.12 -6.38 24.89
CA ILE A 138 -25.31 -6.81 26.28
C ILE A 138 -25.72 -5.61 27.15
N LEU A 139 -24.94 -4.53 27.10
CA LEU A 139 -25.20 -3.33 27.89
C LEU A 139 -26.53 -2.66 27.51
N TYR A 140 -26.89 -2.67 26.24
CA TYR A 140 -28.18 -2.18 25.78
C TYR A 140 -29.34 -2.96 26.41
N ARG A 141 -29.31 -4.30 26.32
CA ARG A 141 -30.37 -5.16 26.89
C ARG A 141 -30.44 -5.03 28.40
N TYR A 142 -29.29 -5.11 29.07
CA TYR A 142 -29.21 -4.97 30.52
C TYR A 142 -29.79 -3.63 31.00
N PHE A 143 -29.47 -2.54 30.30
CA PHE A 143 -29.99 -1.22 30.65
C PHE A 143 -31.50 -1.10 30.41
N HIS A 144 -32.02 -1.69 29.33
CA HIS A 144 -33.47 -1.72 29.08
C HIS A 144 -34.24 -2.51 30.13
N GLU A 145 -33.69 -3.63 30.59
CA GLU A 145 -34.37 -4.50 31.56
C GLU A 145 -34.27 -3.99 33.00
N LYS A 146 -33.11 -3.48 33.41
CA LYS A 146 -32.83 -3.12 34.80
C LYS A 146 -32.88 -1.62 35.08
N ASN A 147 -32.73 -0.78 34.05
CA ASN A 147 -32.59 0.67 34.15
C ASN A 147 -31.50 1.10 35.16
N LEU A 148 -30.45 0.29 35.30
CA LEU A 148 -29.38 0.46 36.29
C LEU A 148 -28.00 0.29 35.67
N PHE A 149 -27.03 1.00 36.23
CA PHE A 149 -25.62 0.92 35.85
C PHE A 149 -24.84 0.05 36.81
N VAL A 150 -23.89 -0.70 36.26
CA VAL A 150 -22.86 -1.37 37.06
C VAL A 150 -21.71 -0.38 37.29
N TRP A 151 -21.41 -0.11 38.55
CA TRP A 151 -20.38 0.86 38.99
C TRP A 151 -19.06 0.20 39.39
N ASN A 152 -19.05 -1.11 39.56
CA ASN A 152 -17.87 -1.88 39.93
C ASN A 152 -17.30 -2.57 38.67
N ALA A 153 -16.02 -2.33 38.38
CA ALA A 153 -15.38 -2.90 37.21
C ALA A 153 -15.32 -4.44 37.22
N THR A 154 -15.21 -5.07 38.40
CA THR A 154 -15.23 -6.53 38.54
C THR A 154 -16.62 -7.09 38.25
N GLU A 155 -17.67 -6.49 38.84
CA GLU A 155 -19.06 -6.89 38.54
C GLU A 155 -19.40 -6.66 37.07
N PHE A 156 -18.84 -5.62 36.45
CA PHE A 156 -19.02 -5.35 35.03
C PHE A 156 -18.37 -6.42 34.15
N GLU A 157 -17.13 -6.80 34.47
CA GLU A 157 -16.40 -7.87 33.79
C GLU A 157 -17.16 -9.20 33.90
N GLU A 158 -17.60 -9.57 35.10
CA GLU A 158 -18.45 -10.75 35.31
C GLU A 158 -19.77 -10.67 34.53
N LEU A 159 -20.42 -9.50 34.51
CA LEU A 159 -21.66 -9.30 33.79
C LEU A 159 -21.49 -9.58 32.29
N ILE A 160 -20.48 -9.00 31.63
CA ILE A 160 -20.32 -9.16 30.19
C ILE A 160 -19.91 -10.59 29.82
N GLU A 161 -19.06 -11.23 30.63
CA GLU A 161 -18.61 -12.60 30.38
C GLU A 161 -19.69 -13.65 30.65
N ASN A 162 -20.57 -13.41 31.63
CA ASN A 162 -21.70 -14.29 31.92
C ASN A 162 -22.80 -14.23 30.83
N HIS A 163 -22.96 -13.08 30.17
CA HIS A 163 -23.96 -12.92 29.11
C HIS A 163 -23.47 -13.45 27.75
N ASP A 164 -22.17 -13.33 27.45
CA ASP A 164 -21.58 -13.90 26.24
C ASP A 164 -20.15 -14.39 26.50
N VAL A 165 -19.99 -15.72 26.48
CA VAL A 165 -18.69 -16.38 26.68
C VAL A 165 -17.66 -15.97 25.63
N GLN A 166 -18.09 -15.55 24.43
CA GLN A 166 -17.17 -15.08 23.38
C GLN A 166 -16.52 -13.73 23.71
N VAL A 167 -17.05 -13.00 24.71
CA VAL A 167 -16.49 -11.74 25.21
C VAL A 167 -15.38 -11.97 26.24
N LYS A 168 -15.23 -13.21 26.71
CA LYS A 168 -14.28 -13.56 27.76
C LYS A 168 -12.86 -13.12 27.44
N GLY A 169 -12.25 -12.40 28.37
CA GLY A 169 -10.89 -11.89 28.22
C GLY A 169 -10.76 -10.62 27.38
N PHE A 170 -11.79 -10.14 26.68
CA PHE A 170 -11.72 -8.88 25.92
C PHE A 170 -11.55 -7.66 26.84
N PHE A 171 -12.23 -7.65 28.00
CA PHE A 171 -12.03 -6.60 29.01
C PHE A 171 -10.57 -6.57 29.49
N ASN A 172 -10.03 -7.76 29.82
CA ASN A 172 -8.63 -7.89 30.22
C ASN A 172 -7.68 -7.47 29.08
N MET A 173 -7.99 -7.75 27.82
CA MET A 173 -7.20 -7.30 26.67
C MET A 173 -7.06 -5.77 26.67
N ILE A 174 -8.16 -5.03 26.78
CA ILE A 174 -8.13 -3.56 26.85
C ILE A 174 -7.38 -3.10 28.12
N PHE A 175 -7.61 -3.77 29.24
CA PHE A 175 -6.91 -3.46 30.49
C PHE A 175 -5.39 -3.62 30.38
N GLN A 176 -4.90 -4.69 29.74
CA GLN A 176 -3.47 -4.87 29.50
C GLN A 176 -2.89 -3.78 28.58
N SER A 177 -3.67 -3.30 27.60
CA SER A 177 -3.28 -2.17 26.74
C SER A 177 -3.04 -0.86 27.51
N MET A 178 -3.56 -0.72 28.73
CA MET A 178 -3.31 0.44 29.60
C MET A 178 -1.99 0.37 30.38
N ASN A 179 -1.15 -0.63 30.10
CA ASN A 179 0.13 -0.91 30.77
C ASN A 179 -0.01 -1.00 32.31
N PRO A 180 -0.86 -1.91 32.83
CA PRO A 180 -1.14 -2.01 34.26
C PRO A 180 0.04 -2.57 35.06
N GLN A 181 0.95 -3.32 34.42
CA GLN A 181 2.11 -3.93 35.08
C GLN A 181 3.09 -2.89 35.62
N SER A 182 3.17 -1.74 34.96
CA SER A 182 4.01 -0.61 35.41
C SER A 182 3.40 0.19 36.58
N LYS A 183 2.22 -0.20 37.10
CA LYS A 183 1.43 0.63 38.03
C LYS A 183 1.24 -0.03 39.39
N ASN A 184 1.10 0.79 40.43
CA ASN A 184 0.76 0.34 41.78
C ASN A 184 -0.68 -0.19 41.87
N SER A 185 -1.00 -0.88 42.98
CA SER A 185 -2.29 -1.56 43.16
C SER A 185 -3.51 -0.62 43.02
N GLN A 186 -3.46 0.55 43.65
CA GLN A 186 -4.54 1.54 43.59
C GLN A 186 -4.76 2.05 42.17
N THR A 187 -3.68 2.35 41.45
CA THR A 187 -3.76 2.81 40.06
C THR A 187 -4.31 1.72 39.14
N ARG A 188 -3.95 0.46 39.37
CA ARG A 188 -4.51 -0.67 38.61
C ARG A 188 -6.02 -0.79 38.78
N GLN A 189 -6.53 -0.60 40.00
CA GLN A 189 -7.98 -0.58 40.24
C GLN A 189 -8.67 0.59 39.50
N LEU A 190 -8.07 1.79 39.53
CA LEU A 190 -8.57 2.94 38.77
C LEU A 190 -8.52 2.68 37.25
N LEU A 191 -7.51 1.98 36.75
CA LEU A 191 -7.45 1.60 35.33
C LEU A 191 -8.58 0.66 34.94
N LYS A 192 -8.93 -0.34 35.76
CA LYS A 192 -10.10 -1.19 35.52
C LYS A 192 -11.39 -0.37 35.41
N GLN A 193 -11.57 0.60 36.33
CA GLN A 193 -12.70 1.52 36.27
C GLN A 193 -12.73 2.37 34.99
N LYS A 194 -11.56 2.83 34.52
CA LYS A 194 -11.45 3.55 33.24
C LYS A 194 -11.79 2.67 32.04
N VAL A 195 -11.37 1.41 32.02
CA VAL A 195 -11.72 0.46 30.94
C VAL A 195 -13.24 0.23 30.91
N MET A 196 -13.86 0.01 32.07
CA MET A 196 -15.31 -0.09 32.17
C MET A 196 -16.01 1.16 31.59
N LEU A 197 -15.56 2.35 31.97
CA LEU A 197 -16.11 3.60 31.45
C LEU A 197 -15.94 3.71 29.91
N LEU A 198 -14.78 3.31 29.37
CA LEU A 198 -14.54 3.27 27.93
C LEU A 198 -15.55 2.34 27.22
N CYS A 199 -15.83 1.16 27.77
CA CYS A 199 -16.83 0.25 27.22
C CYS A 199 -18.22 0.88 27.17
N TYR A 200 -18.64 1.57 28.23
CA TYR A 200 -19.91 2.31 28.24
C TYR A 200 -19.94 3.45 27.22
N GLN A 201 -18.83 4.18 27.05
CA GLN A 201 -18.72 5.25 26.06
C GLN A 201 -18.86 4.70 24.64
N ILE A 202 -18.16 3.61 24.32
CA ILE A 202 -18.27 2.95 23.01
C ILE A 202 -19.71 2.46 22.78
N ALA A 203 -20.34 1.87 23.81
CA ALA A 203 -21.76 1.49 23.76
C ALA A 203 -22.69 2.67 23.51
N ALA A 204 -22.44 3.81 24.15
CA ALA A 204 -23.24 5.01 23.98
C ALA A 204 -23.04 5.72 22.64
N MET A 205 -21.91 5.47 21.96
CA MET A 205 -21.68 5.92 20.59
C MET A 205 -22.37 5.00 19.57
N ARG A 206 -22.31 3.68 19.77
CA ARG A 206 -22.92 2.69 18.86
C ARG A 206 -24.43 2.62 18.97
N ASN A 207 -24.95 2.64 20.19
CA ASN A 207 -26.38 2.54 20.48
C ASN A 207 -26.85 3.89 21.03
N LYS A 208 -27.66 4.62 20.25
CA LYS A 208 -28.25 5.93 20.59
C LYS A 208 -28.94 5.96 21.98
N GLN A 209 -29.27 4.80 22.54
CA GLN A 209 -30.04 4.62 23.77
C GLN A 209 -29.24 4.32 25.05
N VAL A 210 -27.90 4.35 25.07
CA VAL A 210 -27.18 4.48 26.36
C VAL A 210 -27.25 5.93 26.87
N SER A 211 -28.42 6.55 26.75
CA SER A 211 -28.72 7.90 27.22
C SER A 211 -28.64 7.95 28.74
N GLY A 212 -28.90 6.83 29.43
CA GLY A 212 -28.83 6.77 30.88
C GLY A 212 -27.42 6.99 31.44
N THR A 213 -26.35 6.44 30.84
CA THR A 213 -24.98 6.63 31.38
C THR A 213 -24.56 8.07 31.18
N LYS A 214 -24.81 8.60 29.99
CA LYS A 214 -24.59 10.01 29.64
C LYS A 214 -25.36 10.94 30.59
N THR A 215 -26.58 10.56 30.95
CA THR A 215 -27.40 11.30 31.91
C THR A 215 -26.83 11.20 33.33
N ALA A 216 -26.44 10.01 33.79
CA ALA A 216 -25.89 9.81 35.13
C ALA A 216 -24.57 10.58 35.32
N ILE A 217 -23.65 10.51 34.35
CA ILE A 217 -22.41 11.30 34.34
C ILE A 217 -22.76 12.80 34.33
N GLY A 218 -23.71 13.22 33.50
CA GLY A 218 -24.14 14.60 33.41
C GLY A 218 -24.73 15.13 34.73
N LEU A 219 -25.62 14.36 35.37
CA LEU A 219 -26.21 14.71 36.67
C LEU A 219 -25.14 14.80 37.76
N PHE A 220 -24.18 13.86 37.78
CA PHE A 220 -23.05 13.92 38.70
C PHE A 220 -22.22 15.19 38.52
N LEU A 221 -21.93 15.58 37.27
CA LEU A 221 -21.19 16.80 36.97
C LEU A 221 -21.96 18.05 37.42
N ILE A 222 -23.27 18.14 37.17
CA ILE A 222 -24.12 19.23 37.66
C ILE A 222 -24.05 19.30 39.19
N ASN A 223 -24.24 18.18 39.88
CA ASN A 223 -24.20 18.11 41.34
C ASN A 223 -22.82 18.43 41.92
N SER A 224 -21.76 18.24 41.13
CA SER A 224 -20.38 18.60 41.49
C SER A 224 -20.04 20.07 41.19
N GLY A 225 -21.01 20.86 40.73
CA GLY A 225 -20.82 22.29 40.43
C GLY A 225 -20.15 22.57 39.09
N ALA A 226 -20.15 21.61 38.15
CA ALA A 226 -19.60 21.85 36.82
C ALA A 226 -20.40 22.93 36.06
N SER A 227 -19.70 23.81 35.35
CA SER A 227 -20.33 24.89 34.59
C SER A 227 -21.12 24.36 33.38
N VAL A 228 -22.13 25.13 32.94
CA VAL A 228 -22.91 24.84 31.73
C VAL A 228 -21.99 24.65 30.52
N THR A 229 -20.97 25.49 30.38
CA THR A 229 -19.98 25.40 29.29
C THR A 229 -19.19 24.09 29.37
N CYS A 230 -18.73 23.70 30.56
CA CYS A 230 -18.04 22.43 30.78
C CYS A 230 -18.92 21.24 30.38
N ILE A 231 -20.17 21.21 30.85
CA ILE A 231 -21.13 20.14 30.57
C ILE A 231 -21.43 20.05 29.07
N ASN A 232 -21.71 21.17 28.41
CA ASN A 232 -21.99 21.17 26.97
C ASN A 232 -20.75 20.78 26.15
N THR A 233 -19.55 21.13 26.61
CA THR A 233 -18.30 20.69 25.98
C THR A 233 -18.16 19.17 26.06
N LEU A 234 -18.36 18.59 27.25
CA LEU A 234 -18.32 17.14 27.46
C LEU A 234 -19.46 16.41 26.72
N ALA A 235 -20.63 17.04 26.59
CA ALA A 235 -21.73 16.50 25.80
C ALA A 235 -21.42 16.48 24.30
N ASN A 236 -20.77 17.51 23.78
CA ASN A 236 -20.30 17.56 22.39
C ASN A 236 -19.21 16.49 22.13
N MET A 237 -18.41 16.15 23.14
CA MET A 237 -17.46 15.03 23.10
C MET A 237 -18.14 13.65 23.25
N GLY A 238 -19.46 13.60 23.45
CA GLY A 238 -20.22 12.35 23.63
C GLY A 238 -20.09 11.71 25.01
N ILE A 239 -19.54 12.41 26.00
CA ILE A 239 -19.28 11.89 27.36
C ILE A 239 -20.54 11.94 28.24
N CYS A 240 -21.35 13.00 28.12
CA CYS A 240 -22.58 13.16 28.88
C CYS A 240 -23.73 13.72 28.03
N SER A 241 -24.91 13.88 28.63
CA SER A 241 -26.04 14.57 28.00
C SER A 241 -25.86 16.08 28.08
N THR A 242 -26.46 16.82 27.14
CA THR A 242 -26.41 18.29 27.15
C THR A 242 -27.01 18.87 28.43
N TYR A 243 -26.54 20.05 28.84
CA TYR A 243 -27.05 20.71 30.04
C TYR A 243 -28.57 20.86 30.01
N GLN A 244 -29.14 21.26 28.86
CA GLN A 244 -30.59 21.39 28.70
C GLN A 244 -31.33 20.09 28.96
N THR A 245 -30.84 18.96 28.43
CA THR A 245 -31.48 17.65 28.63
C THR A 245 -31.46 17.26 30.11
N LEU A 246 -30.35 17.52 30.79
CA LEU A 246 -30.19 17.22 32.21
C LEU A 246 -31.06 18.11 33.09
N TYR A 247 -31.12 19.40 32.79
CA TYR A 247 -31.93 20.39 33.51
C TYR A 247 -33.42 20.03 33.43
N ASN A 248 -33.94 19.75 32.23
CA ASN A 248 -35.32 19.30 32.04
C ASN A 248 -35.63 18.04 32.85
N LYS A 249 -34.64 17.14 33.01
CA LYS A 249 -34.81 15.91 33.81
C LYS A 249 -34.85 16.21 35.31
N LEU A 250 -33.99 17.10 35.80
CA LEU A 250 -34.02 17.58 37.19
C LEU A 250 -35.35 18.26 37.53
N GLU A 251 -35.84 19.11 36.63
CA GLU A 251 -37.12 19.80 36.77
C GLU A 251 -38.28 18.79 36.85
N ASN A 252 -38.30 17.79 35.97
CA ASN A 252 -39.28 16.70 36.04
C ASN A 252 -39.20 15.92 37.36
N ILE A 253 -38.00 15.63 37.87
CA ILE A 253 -37.82 14.96 39.16
C ILE A 253 -38.37 15.82 40.31
N ALA A 254 -38.05 17.11 40.34
CA ALA A 254 -38.52 18.04 41.36
C ALA A 254 -40.05 18.16 41.37
N ASN A 255 -40.66 18.33 40.19
CA ASN A 255 -42.10 18.42 40.03
C ASN A 255 -42.80 17.13 40.49
N ASN A 256 -42.27 15.96 40.12
CA ASN A 256 -42.81 14.67 40.54
C ASN A 256 -42.67 14.43 42.05
N HIS A 257 -41.55 14.85 42.64
CA HIS A 257 -41.35 14.77 44.08
C HIS A 257 -42.34 15.66 44.83
N GLN A 258 -42.54 16.90 44.38
CA GLN A 258 -43.52 17.81 44.97
C GLN A 258 -44.93 17.20 44.97
N LEU A 259 -45.38 16.65 43.83
CA LEU A 259 -46.67 15.97 43.73
C LEU A 259 -46.78 14.75 44.66
N SER A 260 -45.69 14.00 44.83
CA SER A 260 -45.65 12.81 45.68
C SER A 260 -45.74 13.17 47.16
N VAL A 261 -45.03 14.22 47.60
CA VAL A 261 -45.10 14.75 48.97
C VAL A 261 -46.50 15.31 49.26
N GLN A 262 -47.09 16.07 48.33
CA GLN A 262 -48.45 16.59 48.49
C GLN A 262 -49.47 15.46 48.65
N LYS A 263 -49.38 14.40 47.83
CA LYS A 263 -50.22 13.20 47.96
C LYS A 263 -50.04 12.50 49.30
N TYR A 264 -48.80 12.38 49.79
CA TYR A 264 -48.51 11.78 51.09
C TYR A 264 -49.11 12.58 52.24
N ILE A 265 -48.94 13.91 52.24
CA ILE A 265 -49.50 14.81 53.26
C ILE A 265 -51.03 14.73 53.27
N HIS A 266 -51.69 14.78 52.10
CA HIS A 266 -53.14 14.62 52.03
C HIS A 266 -53.63 13.30 52.60
N ARG A 267 -52.91 12.19 52.38
CA ARG A 267 -53.27 10.87 52.94
C ARG A 267 -53.09 10.75 54.46
N GLN A 268 -52.24 11.57 55.07
CA GLN A 268 -51.95 11.55 56.51
C GLN A 268 -52.78 12.54 57.31
N VAL A 269 -53.33 13.56 56.64
CA VAL A 269 -54.15 14.64 57.25
C VAL A 269 -55.66 14.42 57.01
N SER A 270 -56.04 13.45 56.18
CA SER A 270 -57.44 12.98 56.01
C SER A 270 -57.73 11.79 56.92
#